data_AF-A0A7C7QG10-F1
#
_entry.id   AF-A0A7C7QG10-F1
#
_cell.length_a   1.000
_cell.length_b   1.000
_cell.length_c   1.000
_cell.angle_alpha   90.00
_cell.angle_beta   90.00
_cell.angle_gamma   90.00
#
_symmetry.space_group_name_H-M   'P 1'
#
loop_
_entity.id
_entity.type
_entity.pdbx_description
1 polymer ?
#
loop_
_entity_poly.entity_id
_entity_poly.type
_entity_poly.pdbx_seq_one_letter_code
_entity_poly.pdbx_strand_id
1 'polypeptide(L)'
;MTVQDPFHLPSPSRGFQDSGEISYTWKPLEFLNAYRFLISVFLTALIYTDTLFAPLASTSPRLFLFTTLGYLGLSLVYAPLLRWHRPPFRIQMTMQLLTDIVATTLLMHASGGVNSGVGNLLIITVAGGSIVLQGRQALLFASLASFAVLGEQFYAEYQDIARASTYTQAGLLGLVLFVTAVLAHLFARRIRESEALARERGVDLANMAELTEHIIQRMQTGILVVDGDNRVRLINESAWYLLGMPSTVGGPVVDSFFPSLARQLEAWKADPETATTEIQPSPEQPGFRPRFARLSQEENPATLIFLEDTSAMAQQAQQLQLASLGR
;
A
#
# COMPACT_ATOMS: atom_id res chain seq x y z
N MET A 1 11.32 54.40 -23.38
CA MET A 1 11.74 53.27 -24.22
C MET A 1 12.41 52.28 -23.29
N THR A 2 11.66 51.28 -22.85
CA THR A 2 12.10 50.29 -21.87
C THR A 2 11.71 48.94 -22.43
N VAL A 3 12.71 48.09 -22.60
CA VAL A 3 12.65 46.76 -23.23
C VAL A 3 11.74 45.85 -22.39
N GLN A 4 10.74 45.23 -23.04
CA GLN A 4 9.93 44.15 -22.46
C GLN A 4 10.61 42.81 -22.75
N ASP A 5 10.94 42.08 -21.69
CA ASP A 5 11.46 40.70 -21.70
C ASP A 5 10.32 39.71 -22.04
N PRO A 6 10.44 38.82 -23.05
CA PRO A 6 9.36 37.93 -23.47
C PRO A 6 9.32 36.57 -22.76
N PHE A 7 10.11 36.34 -21.70
CA PHE A 7 10.18 35.05 -21.00
C PHE A 7 9.76 35.14 -19.53
N HIS A 8 8.45 35.25 -19.30
CA HIS A 8 7.85 34.94 -18.00
C HIS A 8 7.44 33.45 -17.98
N LEU A 9 8.34 32.59 -17.49
CA LEU A 9 7.96 31.25 -17.05
C LEU A 9 7.12 31.37 -15.76
N PRO A 10 5.99 30.65 -15.62
CA PRO A 10 5.28 30.59 -14.36
C PRO A 10 6.17 29.92 -13.32
N SER A 11 6.37 30.60 -12.19
CA SER A 11 7.04 30.07 -11.02
C SER A 11 6.38 28.76 -10.57
N PRO A 12 7.13 27.69 -10.27
CA PRO A 12 6.56 26.48 -9.70
C PRO A 12 5.90 26.86 -8.37
N SER A 13 4.61 26.56 -8.27
CA SER A 13 3.80 26.75 -7.07
C SER A 13 4.54 26.21 -5.86
N ARG A 14 4.90 27.13 -4.96
CA ARG A 14 5.47 26.84 -3.65
C ARG A 14 4.58 25.82 -2.93
N GLY A 15 5.20 24.69 -2.60
CA GLY A 15 4.99 23.96 -1.36
C GLY A 15 3.61 23.38 -1.16
N PHE A 16 3.50 22.08 -1.44
CA PHE A 16 2.79 21.18 -0.54
C PHE A 16 3.25 21.49 0.91
N GLN A 17 2.52 22.36 1.61
CA GLN A 17 2.41 22.26 3.05
C GLN A 17 1.50 21.07 3.33
N ASP A 18 2.08 19.88 3.16
CA ASP A 18 1.56 18.69 3.82
C ASP A 18 1.94 18.85 5.30
N SER A 19 1.17 19.68 6.01
CA SER A 19 1.11 19.62 7.46
C SER A 19 0.84 18.17 7.80
N GLY A 20 1.80 17.50 8.43
CA GLY A 20 1.77 16.07 8.72
C GLY A 20 0.56 15.64 9.54
N GLU A 21 -0.61 15.56 8.90
CA GLU A 21 -1.78 14.89 9.39
C GLU A 21 -1.46 13.41 9.32
N ILE A 22 -0.89 12.92 10.42
CA ILE A 22 -0.79 11.50 10.71
C ILE A 22 -2.22 10.98 10.66
N SER A 23 -2.58 10.32 9.56
CA SER A 23 -3.88 9.68 9.40
C SER A 23 -3.96 8.57 10.46
N TYR A 24 -4.60 8.88 11.58
CA TYR A 24 -4.79 7.93 12.67
C TYR A 24 -5.79 6.87 12.21
N THR A 25 -5.29 5.67 11.92
CA THR A 25 -6.14 4.53 11.63
C THR A 25 -6.92 4.16 12.90
N TRP A 26 -8.24 4.17 12.85
CA TRP A 26 -9.13 3.82 13.97
C TRP A 26 -9.18 2.32 14.27
N LYS A 27 -8.80 1.48 13.28
CA LYS A 27 -8.85 0.01 13.37
C LYS A 27 -8.20 -0.57 14.64
N PRO A 28 -7.02 -0.13 15.10
CA PRO A 28 -6.43 -0.68 16.33
C PRO A 28 -7.27 -0.41 17.58
N LEU A 29 -7.96 0.74 17.67
CA LEU A 29 -8.89 1.02 18.77
C LEU A 29 -10.11 0.10 18.69
N GLU A 30 -10.60 -0.18 17.48
CA GLU A 30 -11.70 -1.14 17.28
C GLU A 30 -11.30 -2.55 17.74
N PHE A 31 -10.08 -2.99 17.40
CA PHE A 31 -9.53 -4.27 17.88
C PHE A 31 -9.42 -4.31 19.41
N LEU A 32 -8.90 -3.25 20.04
CA LEU A 32 -8.84 -3.16 21.51
C LEU A 32 -10.24 -3.19 22.15
N ASN A 33 -11.21 -2.50 21.55
CA ASN A 33 -12.58 -2.54 22.05
C ASN A 33 -13.25 -3.90 21.87
N ALA A 34 -12.98 -4.59 20.76
CA ALA A 34 -13.46 -5.96 20.54
C ALA A 34 -12.84 -6.94 21.54
N TYR A 35 -11.53 -6.82 21.80
CA TYR A 35 -10.84 -7.57 22.86
C TYR A 35 -11.47 -7.32 24.24
N ARG A 36 -11.70 -6.05 24.58
CA ARG A 36 -12.37 -5.64 25.83
C ARG A 36 -13.76 -6.27 25.96
N PHE A 37 -14.56 -6.19 24.91
CA PHE A 37 -15.90 -6.79 24.87
C PHE A 37 -15.82 -8.31 25.06
N LEU A 38 -14.95 -9.00 24.33
CA LEU A 38 -14.78 -10.46 24.43
C LEU A 38 -14.39 -10.90 25.84
N ILE A 39 -13.41 -10.23 26.47
CA ILE A 39 -13.03 -10.54 27.86
C ILE A 39 -14.18 -10.26 28.81
N SER A 40 -14.86 -9.13 28.67
CA SER A 40 -15.94 -8.76 29.57
C SER A 40 -17.11 -9.76 29.47
N VAL A 41 -17.45 -10.19 28.25
CA VAL A 41 -18.45 -11.24 28.02
C VAL A 41 -17.97 -12.57 28.59
N PHE A 42 -16.72 -12.95 28.37
CA PHE A 42 -16.16 -14.21 28.90
C PHE A 42 -16.20 -14.24 30.43
N LEU A 43 -15.72 -13.20 31.10
CA LEU A 43 -15.76 -13.10 32.56
C LEU A 43 -17.20 -13.06 33.08
N THR A 44 -18.10 -12.33 32.41
CA THR A 44 -19.53 -12.30 32.74
C THR A 44 -20.13 -13.70 32.63
N ALA A 45 -19.85 -14.42 31.54
CA ALA A 45 -20.33 -15.77 31.33
C ALA A 45 -19.86 -16.70 32.45
N LEU A 46 -18.56 -16.68 32.81
CA LEU A 46 -18.03 -17.49 33.92
C LEU A 46 -18.75 -17.23 35.24
N ILE A 47 -19.12 -15.97 35.52
CA ILE A 47 -19.88 -15.62 36.73
C ILE A 47 -21.29 -16.22 36.66
N TYR A 48 -22.00 -16.08 35.53
CA TYR A 48 -23.38 -16.55 35.39
C TYR A 48 -23.52 -18.08 35.27
N THR A 49 -22.48 -18.77 34.80
CA THR A 49 -22.47 -20.24 34.71
C THR A 49 -21.95 -20.90 35.99
N ASP A 50 -21.62 -20.14 37.04
CA ASP A 50 -21.00 -20.61 38.28
C ASP A 50 -19.72 -21.46 38.04
N THR A 51 -18.98 -21.14 36.97
CA THR A 51 -17.74 -21.86 36.57
C THR A 51 -16.47 -21.05 36.87
N LEU A 52 -16.55 -20.07 37.78
CA LEU A 52 -15.38 -19.35 38.27
C LEU A 52 -14.40 -20.31 38.94
N PHE A 53 -13.13 -20.24 38.54
CA PHE A 53 -12.05 -21.01 39.14
C PHE A 53 -11.17 -20.10 40.01
N ALA A 54 -10.70 -20.63 41.14
CA ALA A 54 -9.75 -19.91 41.98
C ALA A 54 -8.46 -19.62 41.18
N PRO A 55 -7.89 -18.40 41.29
CA PRO A 55 -8.17 -17.37 42.30
C PRO A 55 -9.14 -16.24 41.85
N LEU A 56 -9.80 -16.36 40.70
CA LEU A 56 -10.74 -15.33 40.22
C LEU A 56 -11.83 -15.07 41.26
N ALA A 57 -12.12 -13.79 41.52
CA ALA A 57 -13.14 -13.34 42.47
C ALA A 57 -12.94 -13.83 43.93
N SER A 58 -11.77 -14.39 44.28
CA SER A 58 -11.55 -15.05 45.58
C SER A 58 -11.57 -14.12 46.79
N THR A 59 -11.16 -12.85 46.62
CA THR A 59 -11.09 -11.87 47.72
C THR A 59 -12.37 -11.05 47.83
N SER A 60 -12.94 -10.64 46.70
CA SER A 60 -14.11 -9.76 46.68
C SER A 60 -15.02 -10.05 45.48
N PRO A 61 -15.91 -11.06 45.56
CA PRO A 61 -16.79 -11.45 44.46
C PRO A 61 -17.70 -10.31 43.98
N ARG A 62 -18.19 -9.47 44.90
CA ARG A 62 -19.03 -8.30 44.55
C ARG A 62 -18.26 -7.28 43.73
N LEU A 63 -17.03 -6.95 44.13
CA LEU A 63 -16.18 -6.02 43.38
C LEU A 63 -15.86 -6.59 41.99
N PHE A 64 -15.56 -7.88 41.91
CA PHE A 64 -15.32 -8.57 40.64
C PHE A 64 -16.53 -8.48 39.70
N LEU A 65 -17.74 -8.75 40.21
CA LEU A 65 -18.98 -8.65 39.46
C LEU A 65 -19.23 -7.23 38.95
N PHE A 66 -19.21 -6.23 39.83
CA PHE A 66 -19.49 -4.84 39.44
C PHE A 66 -18.44 -4.30 38.47
N THR A 67 -17.17 -4.66 38.65
CA THR A 67 -16.09 -4.26 37.74
C THR A 67 -16.27 -4.92 36.37
N THR A 68 -16.61 -6.20 36.33
CA THR A 68 -16.84 -6.94 35.07
C THR A 68 -18.05 -6.37 34.31
N LEU A 69 -19.18 -6.14 34.99
CA LEU A 69 -20.37 -5.53 34.39
C LEU A 69 -20.11 -4.10 33.94
N GLY A 70 -19.37 -3.31 34.72
CA GLY A 70 -18.95 -1.96 34.34
C GLY A 70 -18.04 -1.97 33.12
N TYR A 71 -17.10 -2.91 33.04
CA TYR A 71 -16.19 -3.07 31.91
C TYR A 71 -16.93 -3.49 30.63
N LEU A 72 -17.92 -4.39 30.75
CA LEU A 72 -18.84 -4.73 29.67
C LEU A 72 -19.66 -3.51 29.21
N GLY A 73 -20.26 -2.79 30.16
CA GLY A 73 -21.05 -1.58 29.87
C GLY A 73 -20.21 -0.50 29.16
N LEU A 74 -19.00 -0.25 29.63
CA LEU A 74 -18.08 0.70 28.99
C LEU A 74 -17.66 0.24 27.58
N SER A 75 -17.45 -1.05 27.36
CA SER A 75 -17.15 -1.58 26.02
C SER A 75 -18.29 -1.34 25.01
N LEU A 76 -19.54 -1.46 25.48
CA LEU A 76 -20.75 -1.18 24.71
C LEU A 76 -20.93 0.33 24.45
N VAL A 77 -20.54 1.18 25.40
CA VAL A 77 -20.53 2.64 25.22
C VAL A 77 -19.44 3.08 24.25
N TYR A 78 -18.25 2.47 24.31
CA TYR A 78 -17.16 2.84 23.42
C TYR A 78 -17.44 2.47 21.96
N ALA A 79 -18.12 1.35 21.69
CA ALA A 79 -18.45 0.93 20.32
C ALA A 79 -19.10 2.03 19.43
N PRO A 80 -20.21 2.69 19.84
CA PRO A 80 -20.78 3.81 19.06
C PRO A 80 -19.88 5.05 19.05
N LEU A 81 -19.15 5.35 20.14
CA LEU A 81 -18.19 6.46 20.15
C LEU A 81 -17.10 6.28 19.09
N LEU A 82 -16.58 5.06 18.91
CA LEU A 82 -15.64 4.74 17.84
C LEU A 82 -16.29 4.92 16.46
N ARG A 83 -17.53 4.41 16.28
CA ARG A 83 -18.26 4.50 15.01
C ARG A 83 -18.52 5.95 14.58
N TRP A 84 -18.73 6.85 15.53
CA TRP A 84 -19.02 8.26 15.29
C TRP A 84 -17.76 9.15 15.23
N HIS A 85 -16.57 8.58 15.46
CA HIS A 85 -15.30 9.30 15.53
C HIS A 85 -15.35 10.53 16.47
N ARG A 86 -16.12 10.42 17.56
CA ARG A 86 -16.34 11.46 18.56
C ARG A 86 -16.20 10.79 19.93
N PRO A 87 -15.32 11.25 20.84
CA PRO A 87 -14.43 12.44 20.79
C PRO A 87 -13.17 12.24 19.90
N PRO A 88 -12.29 13.26 19.77
CA PRO A 88 -11.03 13.12 19.04
C PRO A 88 -10.22 11.89 19.46
N PHE A 89 -9.54 11.28 18.49
CA PHE A 89 -8.79 10.03 18.65
C PHE A 89 -7.94 9.95 19.93
N ARG A 90 -7.15 11.00 20.23
CA ARG A 90 -6.27 11.05 21.40
C ARG A 90 -7.03 10.96 22.73
N ILE A 91 -8.17 11.64 22.83
CA ILE A 91 -9.00 11.65 24.04
C ILE A 91 -9.63 10.26 24.22
N GLN A 92 -10.24 9.74 23.15
CA GLN A 92 -10.90 8.44 23.17
C GLN A 92 -9.93 7.32 23.50
N MET A 93 -8.72 7.37 22.94
CA MET A 93 -7.65 6.44 23.24
C MET A 93 -7.24 6.52 24.72
N THR A 94 -7.00 7.72 25.23
CA THR A 94 -6.57 7.92 26.62
C THR A 94 -7.62 7.40 27.59
N MET A 95 -8.91 7.72 27.36
CA MET A 95 -10.01 7.23 28.17
C MET A 95 -10.09 5.70 28.18
N GLN A 96 -9.93 5.06 27.02
CA GLN A 96 -9.96 3.62 26.90
C GLN A 96 -8.79 2.94 27.62
N LEU A 97 -7.55 3.39 27.41
CA LEU A 97 -6.40 2.81 28.10
C LEU A 97 -6.49 3.00 29.62
N LEU A 98 -6.93 4.17 30.09
CA LEU A 98 -7.16 4.41 31.52
C LEU A 98 -8.24 3.48 32.08
N THR A 99 -9.32 3.28 31.33
CA THR A 99 -10.38 2.33 31.70
C THR A 99 -9.81 0.93 31.87
N ASP A 100 -9.00 0.48 30.92
CA ASP A 100 -8.42 -0.87 30.94
C ASP A 100 -7.45 -1.05 32.11
N ILE A 101 -6.64 -0.03 32.41
CA ILE A 101 -5.74 -0.03 33.56
C ILE A 101 -6.55 -0.15 34.85
N VAL A 102 -7.52 0.75 35.06
CA VAL A 102 -8.33 0.78 36.29
C VAL A 102 -9.14 -0.52 36.44
N ALA A 103 -9.84 -0.96 35.39
CA ALA A 103 -10.66 -2.16 35.44
C ALA A 103 -9.82 -3.41 35.71
N THR A 104 -8.68 -3.57 35.03
CA THR A 104 -7.82 -4.74 35.25
C THR A 104 -7.20 -4.73 36.64
N THR A 105 -6.77 -3.56 37.15
CA THR A 105 -6.26 -3.44 38.52
C THR A 105 -7.33 -3.79 39.56
N LEU A 106 -8.58 -3.35 39.37
CA LEU A 106 -9.70 -3.71 40.24
C LEU A 106 -10.04 -5.20 40.19
N LEU A 107 -10.06 -5.80 39.00
CA LEU A 107 -10.29 -7.24 38.83
C LEU A 107 -9.16 -8.07 39.45
N MET A 108 -7.91 -7.59 39.33
CA MET A 108 -6.74 -8.19 39.96
C MET A 108 -6.86 -8.15 41.48
N HIS A 109 -7.21 -7.00 42.04
CA HIS A 109 -7.45 -6.86 43.49
C HIS A 109 -8.56 -7.79 43.98
N ALA A 110 -9.69 -7.83 43.28
CA ALA A 110 -10.81 -8.69 43.63
C ALA A 110 -10.48 -10.20 43.55
N SER A 111 -9.39 -10.56 42.86
CA SER A 111 -8.92 -11.93 42.65
C SER A 111 -7.70 -12.31 43.52
N GLY A 112 -7.33 -11.51 44.52
CA GLY A 112 -6.22 -11.81 45.42
C GLY A 112 -4.86 -11.25 44.97
N GLY A 113 -4.87 -10.20 44.15
CA GLY A 113 -3.68 -9.46 43.74
C GLY A 113 -2.98 -10.08 42.52
N VAL A 114 -1.71 -9.73 42.31
CA VAL A 114 -0.96 -10.07 41.08
C VAL A 114 -0.76 -11.58 40.87
N ASN A 115 -0.77 -12.40 41.93
CA ASN A 115 -0.74 -13.87 41.82
C ASN A 115 -1.91 -14.46 41.02
N SER A 116 -3.02 -13.70 40.91
CA SER A 116 -4.19 -14.15 40.16
C SER A 116 -3.97 -14.29 38.66
N GLY A 117 -2.90 -13.68 38.13
CA GLY A 117 -2.63 -13.63 36.69
C GLY A 117 -3.53 -12.66 35.92
N VAL A 118 -4.55 -12.06 36.55
CA VAL A 118 -5.45 -11.07 35.90
C VAL A 118 -4.67 -9.85 35.40
N GLY A 119 -3.61 -9.45 36.12
CA GLY A 119 -2.72 -8.37 35.70
C GLY A 119 -2.07 -8.59 34.31
N ASN A 120 -1.96 -9.82 33.82
CA ASN A 120 -1.41 -10.11 32.50
C ASN A 120 -2.30 -9.57 31.36
N LEU A 121 -3.59 -9.30 31.61
CA LEU A 121 -4.47 -8.66 30.62
C LEU A 121 -4.00 -7.24 30.26
N LEU A 122 -3.26 -6.58 31.16
CA LEU A 122 -2.63 -5.29 30.87
C LEU A 122 -1.57 -5.40 29.78
N ILE A 123 -0.92 -6.55 29.59
CA ILE A 123 0.12 -6.73 28.58
C ILE A 123 -0.45 -6.49 27.18
N ILE A 124 -1.61 -7.08 26.88
CA ILE A 124 -2.27 -6.94 25.58
C ILE A 124 -2.75 -5.50 25.38
N THR A 125 -3.34 -4.91 26.42
CA THR A 125 -3.80 -3.52 26.41
C THR A 125 -2.65 -2.54 26.14
N VAL A 126 -1.54 -2.68 26.88
CA VAL A 126 -0.35 -1.83 26.75
C VAL A 126 0.32 -2.06 25.40
N ALA A 127 0.39 -3.30 24.90
CA ALA A 127 0.90 -3.60 23.57
C ALA A 127 0.07 -2.90 22.48
N GLY A 128 -1.26 -3.10 22.47
CA GLY A 128 -2.15 -2.48 21.49
C GLY A 128 -2.12 -0.97 21.56
N GLY A 129 -2.09 -0.41 22.77
CA GLY A 129 -1.90 1.02 22.99
C GLY A 129 -0.56 1.52 22.40
N SER A 130 0.52 0.79 22.61
CA SER A 130 1.87 1.18 22.17
C SER A 130 2.09 1.09 20.65
N ILE A 131 1.32 0.25 19.95
CA ILE A 131 1.28 0.20 18.47
C ILE A 131 0.74 1.52 17.91
N VAL A 132 -0.28 2.05 18.58
CA VAL A 132 -1.04 3.22 18.17
C VAL A 132 -0.38 4.52 18.63
N LEU A 133 0.17 4.54 19.84
CA LEU A 133 0.77 5.70 20.46
C LEU A 133 2.17 5.98 19.91
N GLN A 134 2.51 7.26 19.89
CA GLN A 134 3.89 7.70 19.64
C GLN A 134 4.74 7.42 20.87
N GLY A 135 6.02 7.08 20.67
CA GLY A 135 6.85 6.37 21.66
C GLY A 135 6.82 6.92 23.09
N ARG A 136 6.83 8.24 23.27
CA ARG A 136 6.74 8.84 24.60
C ARG A 136 5.42 8.53 25.31
N GLN A 137 4.30 8.56 24.60
CA GLN A 137 2.99 8.27 25.19
C GLN A 137 2.83 6.78 25.52
N ALA A 138 3.38 5.88 24.68
CA ALA A 138 3.40 4.45 24.97
C ALA A 138 4.09 4.15 26.33
N LEU A 139 5.24 4.77 26.57
CA LEU A 139 5.97 4.64 27.83
C LEU A 139 5.21 5.25 29.03
N LEU A 140 4.47 6.34 28.83
CA LEU A 140 3.64 6.94 29.89
C LEU A 140 2.50 6.01 30.35
N PHE A 141 1.85 5.29 29.43
CA PHE A 141 0.82 4.33 29.84
C PHE A 141 1.42 3.07 30.46
N ALA A 142 2.58 2.61 29.99
CA ALA A 142 3.30 1.51 30.63
C ALA A 142 3.74 1.85 32.06
N SER A 143 4.19 3.09 32.31
CA SER A 143 4.52 3.55 33.65
C SER A 143 3.29 3.67 34.54
N LEU A 144 2.18 4.20 34.01
CA LEU A 144 0.92 4.30 34.75
C LEU A 144 0.37 2.92 35.12
N ALA A 145 0.38 1.97 34.19
CA ALA A 145 -0.02 0.59 34.44
C ALA A 145 0.88 -0.07 35.50
N SER A 146 2.20 0.15 35.42
CA SER A 146 3.16 -0.36 36.42
C SER A 146 2.92 0.25 37.80
N PHE A 147 2.67 1.56 37.88
CA PHE A 147 2.31 2.21 39.14
C PHE A 147 0.97 1.74 39.68
N ALA A 148 -0.01 1.46 38.83
CA ALA A 148 -1.29 0.90 39.26
C ALA A 148 -1.11 -0.50 39.86
N VAL A 149 -0.29 -1.35 39.24
CA VAL A 149 0.05 -2.69 39.76
C VAL A 149 0.81 -2.61 41.08
N LEU A 150 1.84 -1.76 41.18
CA LEU A 150 2.60 -1.59 42.42
C LEU A 150 1.76 -0.95 43.54
N GLY A 151 0.91 0.01 43.19
CA GLY A 151 0.00 0.66 44.13
C GLY A 151 -1.06 -0.29 44.65
N GLU A 152 -1.60 -1.17 43.80
CA GLU A 152 -2.48 -2.26 44.22
C GLU A 152 -1.78 -3.22 45.17
N GLN A 153 -0.54 -3.63 44.85
CA GLN A 153 0.23 -4.53 45.72
C GLN A 153 0.50 -3.91 47.09
N PHE A 154 0.83 -2.61 47.15
CA PHE A 154 0.99 -1.87 48.41
C PHE A 154 -0.32 -1.81 49.21
N TYR A 155 -1.44 -1.53 48.53
CA TYR A 155 -2.75 -1.48 49.15
C TYR A 155 -3.23 -2.86 49.65
N ALA A 156 -2.96 -3.92 48.90
CA ALA A 156 -3.32 -5.28 49.25
C ALA A 156 -2.52 -5.81 50.44
N GLU A 157 -1.24 -5.42 50.59
CA GLU A 157 -0.46 -5.71 51.79
C GLU A 157 -1.01 -4.96 53.01
N TYR A 158 -1.38 -3.68 52.85
CA TYR A 158 -2.00 -2.90 53.94
C TYR A 158 -3.31 -3.52 54.46
N GLN A 159 -4.04 -4.24 53.62
CA GLN A 159 -5.29 -4.94 53.96
C GLN A 159 -5.07 -6.40 54.41
N ASP A 160 -3.82 -6.86 54.58
CA ASP A 160 -3.46 -8.26 54.87
C ASP A 160 -3.99 -9.29 53.84
N ILE A 161 -4.29 -8.83 52.62
CA ILE A 161 -4.78 -9.66 51.50
C ILE A 161 -3.62 -10.31 50.75
N ALA A 162 -2.50 -9.58 50.60
CA ALA A 162 -1.34 -10.03 49.84
C ALA A 162 -0.09 -10.17 50.72
N ARG A 163 0.73 -11.18 50.44
CA ARG A 163 2.02 -11.40 51.13
C ARG A 163 3.11 -10.49 50.57
N ALA A 164 4.06 -10.10 51.41
CA ALA A 164 5.26 -9.36 51.02
C ALA A 164 6.09 -10.04 49.92
N SER A 165 6.00 -11.37 49.77
CA SER A 165 6.69 -12.11 48.68
C SER A 165 6.19 -11.77 47.28
N THR A 166 5.07 -11.04 47.16
CA THR A 166 4.42 -10.77 45.87
C THR A 166 4.93 -9.48 45.19
N TYR A 167 5.73 -8.66 45.88
CA TYR A 167 6.37 -7.47 45.28
C TYR A 167 7.27 -7.80 44.10
N THR A 168 7.99 -8.92 44.15
CA THR A 168 8.85 -9.35 43.05
C THR A 168 8.04 -9.64 41.79
N GLN A 169 6.85 -10.25 41.93
CA GLN A 169 5.96 -10.52 40.80
C GLN A 169 5.34 -9.24 40.24
N ALA A 170 4.90 -8.32 41.11
CA ALA A 170 4.39 -7.02 40.71
C ALA A 170 5.45 -6.21 39.95
N GLY A 171 6.69 -6.20 40.45
CA GLY A 171 7.83 -5.58 39.78
C GLY A 171 8.18 -6.23 38.44
N LEU A 172 8.15 -7.57 38.37
CA LEU A 172 8.38 -8.31 37.13
C LEU A 172 7.27 -8.03 36.10
N LEU A 173 6.00 -8.00 36.52
CA LEU A 173 4.89 -7.62 35.64
C LEU A 173 5.07 -6.19 35.14
N GLY A 174 5.44 -5.24 36.00
CA GLY A 174 5.77 -3.87 35.59
C GLY A 174 6.88 -3.84 34.53
N LEU A 175 7.98 -4.58 34.75
CA LEU A 175 9.06 -4.72 33.78
C LEU A 175 8.56 -5.28 32.45
N VAL A 176 7.73 -6.33 32.47
CA VAL A 176 7.11 -6.91 31.27
C VAL A 176 6.27 -5.86 30.55
N LEU A 177 5.45 -5.08 31.24
CA LEU A 177 4.65 -4.01 30.62
C LEU A 177 5.53 -2.98 29.90
N PHE A 178 6.65 -2.57 30.48
CA PHE A 178 7.62 -1.68 29.83
C PHE A 178 8.27 -2.30 28.62
N VAL A 179 8.79 -3.53 28.74
CA VAL A 179 9.41 -4.25 27.63
C VAL A 179 8.41 -4.43 26.49
N THR A 180 7.19 -4.84 26.80
CA THR A 180 6.09 -4.98 25.83
C THR A 180 5.80 -3.65 25.15
N ALA A 181 5.70 -2.54 25.88
CA ALA A 181 5.46 -1.23 25.29
C ALA A 181 6.57 -0.81 24.32
N VAL A 182 7.84 -1.02 24.69
CA VAL A 182 9.00 -0.72 23.85
C VAL A 182 8.99 -1.58 22.58
N LEU A 183 8.82 -2.90 22.71
CA LEU A 183 8.82 -3.82 21.58
C LEU A 183 7.66 -3.55 20.63
N ALA A 184 6.45 -3.37 21.16
CA ALA A 184 5.27 -3.04 20.36
C ALA A 184 5.48 -1.71 19.60
N HIS A 185 6.05 -0.70 20.25
CA HIS A 185 6.39 0.56 19.61
C HIS A 185 7.43 0.39 18.48
N LEU A 186 8.50 -0.37 18.73
CA LEU A 186 9.54 -0.66 17.73
C LEU A 186 8.98 -1.42 16.53
N PHE A 187 8.14 -2.42 16.74
CA PHE A 187 7.49 -3.16 15.66
C PHE A 187 6.56 -2.27 14.84
N ALA A 188 5.72 -1.47 15.50
CA ALA A 188 4.83 -0.55 14.81
C ALA A 188 5.60 0.48 13.98
N ARG A 189 6.74 0.96 14.50
CA ARG A 189 7.65 1.85 13.76
C ARG A 189 8.23 1.15 12.52
N ARG A 190 8.77 -0.05 12.67
CA ARG A 190 9.36 -0.81 11.56
C ARG A 190 8.34 -1.15 10.47
N ILE A 191 7.10 -1.47 10.86
CA ILE A 191 6.00 -1.72 9.91
C ILE A 191 5.69 -0.45 9.11
N ARG A 192 5.55 0.70 9.77
CA ARG A 192 5.29 1.99 9.09
C ARG A 192 6.43 2.39 8.15
N GLU A 193 7.69 2.18 8.56
CA GLU A 193 8.87 2.41 7.71
C GLU A 193 8.86 1.49 6.48
N SER A 194 8.50 0.23 6.65
CA SER A 194 8.36 -0.73 5.55
C SER A 194 7.22 -0.37 4.59
N GLU A 195 6.07 0.08 5.11
CA GLU A 195 4.93 0.52 4.30
C GLU A 195 5.26 1.79 3.50
N ALA A 196 6.00 2.74 4.11
CA ALA A 196 6.45 3.95 3.44
C ALA A 196 7.38 3.62 2.26
N LEU A 197 8.36 2.73 2.47
CA LEU A 197 9.29 2.29 1.43
C LEU A 197 8.59 1.51 0.30
N ALA A 198 7.63 0.66 0.65
CA ALA A 198 6.83 -0.07 -0.34
C ALA A 198 5.97 0.87 -1.19
N ARG A 199 5.41 1.93 -0.59
CA ARG A 199 4.62 2.94 -1.30
C ARG A 199 5.48 3.75 -2.28
N GLU A 200 6.68 4.16 -1.87
CA GLU A 200 7.64 4.85 -2.73
C GLU A 200 7.99 3.99 -3.96
N ARG A 201 8.36 2.73 -3.74
CA ARG A 201 8.65 1.79 -4.85
C ARG A 201 7.44 1.48 -5.73
N GLY A 202 6.23 1.47 -5.17
CA GLY A 202 5.00 1.27 -5.92
C GLY A 202 4.71 2.44 -6.88
N VAL A 203 4.99 3.66 -6.45
CA VAL A 203 4.91 4.86 -7.31
C VAL A 203 5.95 4.80 -8.42
N ASP A 204 7.18 4.39 -8.12
CA ASP A 204 8.22 4.23 -9.14
C ASP A 204 7.87 3.19 -10.20
N LEU A 205 7.27 2.06 -9.81
CA LEU A 205 6.80 1.03 -10.74
C LEU A 205 5.63 1.52 -11.61
N ALA A 206 4.70 2.29 -11.04
CA ALA A 206 3.60 2.88 -11.82
C ALA A 206 4.11 3.89 -12.85
N ASN A 207 5.05 4.76 -12.45
CA ASN A 207 5.68 5.73 -13.35
C ASN A 207 6.49 5.04 -14.46
N MET A 208 7.19 3.94 -14.15
CA MET A 208 7.93 3.16 -15.14
C MET A 208 7.00 2.41 -16.11
N ALA A 209 5.85 1.92 -15.64
CA ALA A 209 4.84 1.31 -16.50
C ALA A 209 4.25 2.35 -17.48
N GLU A 210 3.91 3.54 -17.00
CA GLU A 210 3.41 4.65 -17.83
C GLU A 210 4.46 5.12 -18.84
N LEU A 211 5.72 5.25 -18.43
CA LEU A 211 6.82 5.59 -19.34
C LEU A 211 7.07 4.50 -20.39
N THR A 212 7.01 3.22 -20.01
CA THR A 212 7.22 2.11 -20.96
C THR A 212 6.07 2.04 -21.97
N GLU A 213 4.84 2.27 -21.54
CA GLU A 213 3.67 2.36 -22.42
C GLU A 213 3.78 3.56 -23.39
N HIS A 214 4.20 4.73 -22.90
CA HIS A 214 4.37 5.94 -23.71
C HIS A 214 5.56 5.86 -24.69
N ILE A 215 6.63 5.14 -24.34
CA ILE A 215 7.76 4.87 -25.24
C ILE A 215 7.32 3.90 -26.35
N ILE A 216 6.62 2.81 -26.04
CA ILE A 216 6.14 1.85 -27.04
C ILE A 216 5.16 2.52 -28.02
N GLN A 217 4.27 3.39 -27.54
CA GLN A 217 3.33 4.15 -28.40
C GLN A 217 4.03 5.16 -29.32
N ARG A 218 5.23 5.64 -28.97
CA ARG A 218 6.02 6.58 -29.79
C ARG A 218 7.11 5.92 -30.62
N MET A 219 7.34 4.61 -30.49
CA MET A 219 8.10 3.86 -31.49
C MET A 219 7.20 3.67 -32.72
N GLN A 220 7.18 4.68 -33.59
CA GLN A 220 6.41 4.79 -34.84
C GLN A 220 6.89 3.79 -35.92
N THR A 221 7.16 2.55 -35.54
CA THR A 221 7.51 1.49 -36.49
C THR A 221 6.29 0.60 -36.67
N GLY A 222 5.74 0.60 -37.88
CA GLY A 222 4.72 -0.38 -38.25
C GLY A 222 5.32 -1.78 -38.22
N ILE A 223 4.62 -2.73 -37.62
CA ILE A 223 5.01 -4.15 -37.60
C ILE A 223 3.97 -4.94 -38.38
N LEU A 224 4.44 -5.67 -39.38
CA LEU A 224 3.66 -6.57 -40.20
C LEU A 224 4.33 -7.95 -40.23
N VAL A 225 3.58 -9.01 -39.91
CA VAL A 225 4.08 -10.40 -39.95
C VAL A 225 3.39 -11.14 -41.07
N VAL A 226 4.18 -11.77 -41.94
CA VAL A 226 3.70 -12.55 -43.09
C VAL A 226 4.18 -14.00 -43.00
N ASP A 227 3.36 -14.96 -43.40
CA ASP A 227 3.74 -16.38 -43.48
C ASP A 227 4.46 -16.73 -44.81
N GLY A 228 4.83 -18.01 -44.97
CA GLY A 228 5.53 -18.50 -46.16
C GLY A 228 4.76 -18.29 -47.47
N ASP A 229 3.43 -18.19 -47.39
CA ASP A 229 2.51 -17.94 -48.52
C ASP A 229 2.18 -16.44 -48.69
N ASN A 230 2.96 -15.54 -48.06
CA ASN A 230 2.76 -14.08 -48.06
C ASN A 230 1.39 -13.63 -47.52
N ARG A 231 0.77 -14.39 -46.61
CA ARG A 231 -0.47 -13.98 -45.94
C ARG A 231 -0.16 -13.19 -44.67
N VAL A 232 -0.89 -12.10 -44.48
CA VAL A 232 -0.76 -11.27 -43.27
C VAL A 232 -1.32 -12.01 -42.06
N ARG A 233 -0.45 -12.30 -41.07
CA ARG A 233 -0.84 -12.90 -39.79
C ARG A 233 -1.08 -11.87 -38.69
N LEU A 234 -0.28 -10.81 -38.67
CA LEU A 234 -0.33 -9.76 -37.66
C LEU A 234 -0.01 -8.41 -38.28
N ILE A 235 -0.79 -7.41 -37.92
CA ILE A 235 -0.57 -6.00 -38.27
C ILE A 235 -0.80 -5.18 -36.99
N ASN A 236 0.18 -4.38 -36.58
CA ASN A 236 -0.01 -3.44 -35.47
C ASN A 236 -0.70 -2.15 -35.95
N GLU A 237 -1.18 -1.34 -35.02
CA GLU A 237 -1.93 -0.09 -35.32
C GLU A 237 -1.11 0.88 -36.18
N SER A 238 0.19 1.04 -35.89
CA SER A 238 1.09 1.89 -36.67
C SER A 238 1.25 1.41 -38.11
N ALA A 239 1.40 0.10 -38.35
CA ALA A 239 1.44 -0.46 -39.70
C ALA A 239 0.11 -0.29 -40.41
N TRP A 240 -1.01 -0.47 -39.70
CA TRP A 240 -2.34 -0.27 -40.27
C TRP A 240 -2.57 1.17 -40.73
N TYR A 241 -2.11 2.15 -39.97
CA TYR A 241 -2.17 3.57 -40.36
C TYR A 241 -1.23 3.88 -41.53
N LEU A 242 0.02 3.43 -41.48
CA LEU A 242 1.01 3.63 -42.55
C LEU A 242 0.62 2.94 -43.87
N LEU A 243 -0.11 1.83 -43.79
CA LEU A 243 -0.64 1.09 -44.93
C LEU A 243 -1.99 1.64 -45.42
N GLY A 244 -2.47 2.74 -44.85
CA GLY A 244 -3.65 3.44 -45.35
C GLY A 244 -4.99 2.85 -44.91
N MET A 245 -5.01 2.26 -43.72
CA MET A 245 -6.21 1.74 -43.07
C MET A 245 -6.97 0.70 -43.91
N PRO A 246 -6.30 -0.37 -44.37
CA PRO A 246 -6.96 -1.40 -45.16
C PRO A 246 -8.08 -2.05 -44.33
N SER A 247 -9.26 -2.26 -44.94
CA SER A 247 -10.38 -2.96 -44.30
C SER A 247 -10.05 -4.44 -44.15
N THR A 248 -9.54 -4.85 -42.98
CA THR A 248 -9.07 -6.20 -42.73
C THR A 248 -10.22 -7.14 -42.37
N VAL A 249 -10.65 -7.98 -43.31
CA VAL A 249 -11.43 -9.20 -43.01
C VAL A 249 -10.72 -10.39 -43.65
N GLY A 250 -9.97 -11.14 -42.83
CA GLY A 250 -9.47 -12.48 -43.17
C GLY A 250 -8.27 -12.57 -44.12
N GLY A 251 -7.06 -12.61 -43.56
CA GLY A 251 -5.81 -13.12 -44.16
C GLY A 251 -5.61 -12.98 -45.68
N PRO A 252 -5.73 -11.78 -46.27
CA PRO A 252 -5.40 -11.62 -47.67
C PRO A 252 -3.89 -11.64 -47.89
N VAL A 253 -3.50 -12.06 -49.11
CA VAL A 253 -2.11 -12.08 -49.57
C VAL A 253 -1.62 -10.65 -49.73
N VAL A 254 -0.42 -10.33 -49.25
CA VAL A 254 0.19 -8.97 -49.31
C VAL A 254 0.16 -8.39 -50.73
N ASP A 255 0.28 -9.24 -51.75
CA ASP A 255 0.18 -8.88 -53.18
C ASP A 255 -1.13 -8.17 -53.54
N SER A 256 -2.24 -8.51 -52.89
CA SER A 256 -3.57 -7.98 -53.25
C SER A 256 -3.81 -6.55 -52.77
N PHE A 257 -3.08 -6.11 -51.74
CA PHE A 257 -3.25 -4.78 -51.16
C PHE A 257 -2.03 -3.87 -51.40
N PHE A 258 -0.82 -4.43 -51.48
CA PHE A 258 0.42 -3.67 -51.54
C PHE A 258 1.42 -4.28 -52.56
N PRO A 259 1.16 -4.16 -53.87
CA PRO A 259 2.00 -4.75 -54.91
C PRO A 259 3.43 -4.17 -54.98
N SER A 260 3.66 -2.98 -54.42
CA SER A 260 5.00 -2.40 -54.23
C SER A 260 5.77 -3.07 -53.08
N LEU A 261 5.09 -3.36 -51.97
CA LEU A 261 5.67 -4.02 -50.80
C LEU A 261 5.98 -5.50 -51.09
N ALA A 262 5.08 -6.18 -51.79
CA ALA A 262 5.27 -7.58 -52.18
C ALA A 262 6.46 -7.76 -53.14
N ARG A 263 6.64 -6.86 -54.11
CA ARG A 263 7.82 -6.89 -55.01
C ARG A 263 9.14 -6.74 -54.27
N GLN A 264 9.19 -5.85 -53.27
CA GLN A 264 10.40 -5.68 -52.45
C GLN A 264 10.64 -6.87 -51.50
N LEU A 265 9.57 -7.46 -50.98
CA LEU A 265 9.65 -8.67 -50.16
C LEU A 265 10.20 -9.86 -50.97
N GLU A 266 9.71 -10.07 -52.20
CA GLU A 266 10.20 -11.13 -53.08
C GLU A 266 11.65 -10.90 -53.53
N ALA A 267 12.01 -9.66 -53.86
CA ALA A 267 13.40 -9.30 -54.17
C ALA A 267 14.33 -9.57 -52.97
N TRP A 268 13.90 -9.25 -51.76
CA TRP A 268 14.67 -9.52 -50.54
C TRP A 268 14.75 -11.02 -50.19
N LYS A 269 13.70 -11.80 -50.44
CA LYS A 269 13.76 -13.26 -50.28
C LYS A 269 14.78 -13.89 -51.22
N ALA A 270 14.91 -13.38 -52.44
CA ALA A 270 15.88 -13.83 -53.44
C ALA A 270 17.32 -13.37 -53.12
N ASP A 271 17.49 -12.12 -52.67
CA ASP A 271 18.78 -11.57 -52.25
C ASP A 271 18.62 -10.68 -51.00
N PRO A 272 19.05 -11.15 -49.81
CA PRO A 272 18.93 -10.42 -48.55
C PRO A 272 19.71 -9.10 -48.49
N GLU A 273 20.67 -8.85 -49.40
CA GLU A 273 21.41 -7.58 -49.46
C GLU A 273 20.72 -6.51 -50.34
N THR A 274 19.57 -6.84 -50.93
CA THR A 274 18.81 -5.89 -51.76
C THR A 274 18.40 -4.65 -50.96
N ALA A 275 18.83 -3.48 -51.42
CA ALA A 275 18.43 -2.21 -50.83
C ALA A 275 16.92 -1.99 -50.97
N THR A 276 16.23 -1.73 -49.85
CA THR A 276 14.80 -1.41 -49.86
C THR A 276 14.58 0.05 -50.25
N THR A 277 13.51 0.30 -51.01
CA THR A 277 13.15 1.64 -51.47
C THR A 277 11.90 2.12 -50.76
N GLU A 278 11.78 3.43 -50.62
CA GLU A 278 10.60 4.05 -50.01
C GLU A 278 9.35 3.76 -50.83
N ILE A 279 8.28 3.38 -50.14
CA ILE A 279 6.98 3.10 -50.72
C ILE A 279 6.03 4.20 -50.27
N GLN A 280 5.38 4.82 -51.24
CA GLN A 280 4.28 5.74 -50.98
C GLN A 280 2.96 5.06 -51.38
N PRO A 281 2.08 4.71 -50.41
CA PRO A 281 0.85 3.97 -50.69
C PRO A 281 -0.19 4.79 -51.45
N SER A 282 -0.26 6.09 -51.13
CA SER A 282 -1.21 7.05 -51.70
C SER A 282 -0.61 8.46 -51.63
N PRO A 283 -0.97 9.39 -52.54
CA PRO A 283 -0.53 10.79 -52.48
C PRO A 283 -0.87 11.50 -51.16
N GLU A 284 -1.91 11.02 -50.46
CA GLU A 284 -2.42 11.61 -49.21
C GLU A 284 -1.82 10.96 -47.95
N GLN A 285 -0.97 9.93 -48.10
CA GLN A 285 -0.40 9.19 -46.98
C GLN A 285 1.13 9.33 -46.90
N PRO A 286 1.70 9.32 -45.69
CA PRO A 286 3.14 9.38 -45.50
C PRO A 286 3.83 8.18 -46.16
N GLY A 287 4.99 8.43 -46.76
CA GLY A 287 5.87 7.37 -47.26
C GLY A 287 6.40 6.54 -46.11
N PHE A 288 6.72 5.27 -46.39
CA PHE A 288 7.41 4.41 -45.45
C PHE A 288 8.51 3.60 -46.14
N ARG A 289 9.54 3.24 -45.38
CA ARG A 289 10.58 2.30 -45.82
C ARG A 289 10.40 0.95 -45.13
N PRO A 290 10.21 -0.16 -45.88
CA PRO A 290 10.16 -1.48 -45.29
C PRO A 290 11.57 -1.99 -44.95
N ARG A 291 11.70 -2.68 -43.83
CA ARG A 291 12.86 -3.49 -43.45
C ARG A 291 12.41 -4.90 -43.10
N PHE A 292 13.06 -5.88 -43.69
CA PHE A 292 12.67 -7.28 -43.60
C PHE A 292 13.61 -8.05 -42.67
N ALA A 293 13.05 -8.91 -41.82
CA ALA A 293 13.79 -9.81 -40.94
C ALA A 293 13.14 -11.21 -40.95
N ARG A 294 13.95 -12.27 -40.97
CA ARG A 294 13.44 -13.65 -40.88
C ARG A 294 13.14 -13.99 -39.42
N LEU A 295 11.93 -14.44 -39.12
CA LEU A 295 11.48 -14.69 -37.74
C LEU A 295 11.74 -16.13 -37.27
N SER A 296 11.81 -17.12 -38.18
CA SER A 296 12.11 -18.51 -37.83
C SER A 296 12.77 -19.29 -38.98
N GLN A 297 13.56 -20.32 -38.66
CA GLN A 297 14.25 -21.20 -39.63
C GLN A 297 13.63 -22.60 -39.79
N GLU A 298 12.58 -22.96 -39.03
CA GLU A 298 11.94 -24.28 -39.11
C GLU A 298 10.50 -24.22 -39.66
N GLU A 299 10.13 -25.29 -40.41
CA GLU A 299 8.89 -25.74 -41.08
C GLU A 299 7.84 -24.74 -41.61
N ASN A 300 7.81 -23.49 -41.15
CA ASN A 300 6.94 -22.44 -41.67
C ASN A 300 7.62 -21.06 -41.58
N PRO A 301 8.33 -20.61 -42.64
CA PRO A 301 9.14 -19.40 -42.59
C PRO A 301 8.25 -18.15 -42.50
N ALA A 302 8.17 -17.54 -41.31
CA ALA A 302 7.52 -16.25 -41.13
C ALA A 302 8.53 -15.10 -41.34
N THR A 303 8.09 -14.05 -42.05
CA THR A 303 8.87 -12.82 -42.25
C THR A 303 8.27 -11.69 -41.44
N LEU A 304 9.13 -11.03 -40.66
CA LEU A 304 8.82 -9.83 -39.91
C LEU A 304 9.18 -8.61 -40.76
N ILE A 305 8.23 -7.70 -40.95
CA ILE A 305 8.38 -6.49 -41.77
C ILE A 305 8.20 -5.29 -40.85
N PHE A 306 9.24 -4.48 -40.72
CA PHE A 306 9.22 -3.19 -40.05
C PHE A 306 8.96 -2.09 -41.07
N LEU A 307 7.97 -1.24 -40.85
CA LEU A 307 7.63 -0.08 -41.68
C LEU A 307 8.07 1.17 -40.92
N GLU A 308 9.14 1.79 -41.39
CA GLU A 308 9.66 3.03 -40.81
C GLU A 308 9.04 4.23 -41.55
N ASP A 309 8.36 5.13 -40.83
CA ASP A 309 7.80 6.36 -41.38
C ASP A 309 8.93 7.33 -41.80
N THR A 310 9.02 7.65 -43.09
CA THR A 310 10.04 8.55 -43.64
C THR A 310 9.66 10.03 -43.52
N SER A 311 8.37 10.33 -43.29
CA SER A 311 7.85 11.69 -43.18
C SER A 311 8.28 12.38 -41.88
N ALA A 312 8.39 11.61 -40.78
CA ALA A 312 8.88 12.11 -39.49
C ALA A 312 10.33 12.61 -39.57
N MET A 313 11.18 11.94 -40.34
CA MET A 313 12.59 12.35 -40.54
C MET A 313 12.72 13.55 -41.48
N ALA A 314 11.90 13.61 -42.54
CA ALA A 314 11.91 14.72 -43.50
C ALA A 314 11.44 16.04 -42.85
N GLN A 315 10.41 16.01 -42.00
CA GLN A 315 9.93 17.20 -41.28
C GLN A 315 10.97 17.74 -40.29
N GLN A 316 11.71 16.87 -39.60
CA GLN A 316 12.78 17.27 -38.70
C GLN A 316 13.95 17.92 -39.44
N ALA A 317 14.35 17.36 -40.59
CA ALA A 317 15.40 17.95 -41.43
C ALA A 317 14.99 19.31 -42.02
N GLN A 318 13.72 19.46 -42.41
CA GLN A 318 13.19 20.71 -42.95
C GLN A 318 13.05 21.80 -41.88
N GLN A 319 12.67 21.45 -40.65
CA GLN A 319 12.69 22.38 -39.50
C GLN A 319 14.11 22.84 -39.16
N LEU A 320 15.10 21.95 -39.21
CA LEU A 320 16.51 22.30 -39.00
C LEU A 320 17.04 23.22 -40.10
N GLN A 321 16.67 22.98 -41.38
CA GLN A 321 17.05 23.86 -42.49
C GLN A 321 16.41 25.25 -42.38
N LEU A 322 15.12 25.33 -42.02
CA LEU A 322 14.43 26.61 -41.82
C LEU A 322 15.01 27.38 -40.62
N ALA A 323 15.39 26.68 -39.55
CA ALA A 323 16.07 27.29 -38.40
C ALA A 323 17.50 27.78 -38.76
N SER A 324 18.18 27.13 -39.72
CA SER A 324 19.52 27.56 -40.16
C SER A 324 19.51 28.66 -41.23
N LEU A 325 18.41 28.85 -41.96
CA LEU A 325 18.24 29.88 -43.00
C LEU A 325 17.65 31.20 -42.48
N GLY A 326 17.14 31.21 -41.24
CA GLY A 326 16.60 32.40 -40.58
C GLY A 326 17.63 33.27 -39.84
N ARG A 327 18.92 33.21 -40.22
CA ARG A 327 19.98 34.08 -39.68
C ARG A 327 20.66 34.86 -40.79
#